data_AF-A0A1I4C2N4-F1
#
_entry.id   AF-A0A1I4C2N4-F1
#
_cell.length_a   1.000
_cell.length_b   1.000
_cell.length_c   1.000
_cell.angle_alpha   90.00
_cell.angle_beta   90.00
_cell.angle_gamma   90.00
#
_symmetry.space_group_name_H-M   'P 1'
#
loop_
_entity.id
_entity.type
_entity.pdbx_description
1 polymer ?
#
loop_
_entity_poly.entity_id
_entity_poly.type
_entity_poly.pdbx_seq_one_letter_code
_entity_poly.pdbx_strand_id
1 'polypeptide(L)'
;MKKNVVIALMGAMLLSLSACGTTKNATSTEASVSTEASAESEESTEEEEEEPDEIAQTDADALLSEKLDGLDCQAVFFDLEFINEHDYYTYSIVNKDGDELDQMLAVDAVSGEVYVYDTDDEEIRDFSEFELYDPEKDVKVDWEGTYELDGMTVVLSPADDSSFEFKFTKNDEKQLEGVAQVSDNKGEYSDDEVSLTFEFTKDGSLKISNKGNINEFAGIYVPGKEE
;
A
#
# COMPACT_ATOMS: atom_id res chain seq x y z
N MET A 1 -30.51 32.34 17.85
CA MET A 1 -29.67 33.56 18.00
C MET A 1 -28.33 33.28 17.35
N LYS A 2 -27.93 34.14 16.41
CA LYS A 2 -26.71 34.02 15.60
C LYS A 2 -25.48 34.36 16.44
N LYS A 3 -24.40 33.59 16.30
CA LYS A 3 -23.03 34.09 16.52
C LYS A 3 -22.13 33.56 15.41
N ASN A 4 -21.80 34.48 14.51
CA ASN A 4 -20.74 34.36 13.53
C ASN A 4 -19.41 34.55 14.26
N VAL A 5 -18.39 33.75 13.93
CA VAL A 5 -16.99 34.18 14.06
C VAL A 5 -16.27 33.77 12.79
N VAL A 6 -15.94 34.77 11.98
CA VAL A 6 -15.00 34.71 10.85
C VAL A 6 -13.66 35.14 11.43
N ILE A 7 -12.61 34.34 11.24
CA ILE A 7 -11.23 34.79 11.40
C ILE A 7 -10.52 34.50 10.08
N ALA A 8 -10.19 35.59 9.40
CA ALA A 8 -9.23 35.63 8.30
C ALA A 8 -7.90 36.13 8.88
N LEU A 9 -6.77 35.57 8.45
CA LEU A 9 -5.49 36.27 8.51
C LEU A 9 -4.59 35.89 7.32
N MET A 10 -4.17 36.93 6.60
CA MET A 10 -3.16 36.95 5.54
C MET A 10 -1.75 36.66 6.07
N GLY A 11 -0.88 36.14 5.21
CA GLY A 11 0.57 36.21 5.42
C GLY A 11 1.38 35.63 4.28
N ALA A 12 1.64 36.44 3.25
CA ALA A 12 2.64 36.14 2.22
C ALA A 12 4.05 36.42 2.75
N MET A 13 5.02 35.53 2.49
CA MET A 13 6.44 35.87 2.52
C MET A 13 7.20 35.03 1.48
N LEU A 14 7.59 35.70 0.39
CA LEU A 14 8.69 35.33 -0.50
C LEU A 14 10.01 35.70 0.18
N LEU A 15 10.98 34.79 0.25
CA LEU A 15 12.41 35.14 0.21
C LEU A 15 13.22 33.99 -0.42
N SER A 16 13.68 34.25 -1.64
CA SER A 16 14.79 33.58 -2.31
C SER A 16 16.12 33.96 -1.67
N LEU A 17 17.02 32.99 -1.48
CA LEU A 17 18.46 33.26 -1.39
C LEU A 17 19.26 32.25 -2.20
N SER A 18 20.18 32.82 -2.96
CA SER A 18 21.16 32.19 -3.84
C SER A 18 22.28 31.50 -3.06
N ALA A 19 22.86 30.45 -3.63
CA ALA A 19 24.25 30.10 -3.38
C ALA A 19 24.94 29.70 -4.69
N CYS A 20 26.09 30.33 -4.89
CA CYS A 20 26.98 30.30 -6.03
C CYS A 20 28.24 29.51 -5.63
N GLY A 21 28.84 28.76 -6.55
CA GLY A 21 30.13 28.08 -6.34
C GLY A 21 30.37 27.04 -7.43
N THR A 22 30.78 27.43 -8.63
CA THR A 22 32.18 27.56 -9.11
C THR A 22 32.88 26.22 -9.43
N THR A 23 32.82 25.89 -10.72
CA THR A 23 33.95 25.48 -11.59
C THR A 23 34.72 24.19 -11.27
N LYS A 24 34.65 23.22 -12.21
CA LYS A 24 35.88 22.68 -12.81
C LYS A 24 35.69 22.19 -14.25
N ASN A 25 36.71 22.56 -14.99
CA ASN A 25 36.92 22.53 -16.43
C ASN A 25 37.01 21.11 -17.00
N ALA A 26 36.59 20.98 -18.26
CA ALA A 26 36.76 19.78 -19.05
C ALA A 26 38.18 19.70 -19.68
N THR A 27 38.56 18.45 -19.98
CA THR A 27 39.27 18.02 -21.20
C THR A 27 40.79 17.77 -21.16
N SER A 28 41.09 16.56 -21.68
CA SER A 28 42.26 16.05 -22.40
C SER A 28 43.40 15.37 -21.64
N THR A 29 43.37 14.03 -21.72
CA THR A 29 44.32 13.18 -22.47
C THR A 29 45.78 13.60 -22.53
N GLU A 30 46.65 12.78 -21.93
CA GLU A 30 47.87 12.28 -22.57
C GLU A 30 48.15 10.85 -22.09
N ALA A 31 48.47 9.98 -23.05
CA ALA A 31 48.97 8.63 -22.82
C ALA A 31 50.49 8.67 -22.62
N SER A 32 51.00 7.85 -21.70
CA SER A 32 52.40 7.41 -21.76
C SER A 32 52.54 6.02 -21.17
N VAL A 33 53.04 5.11 -22.00
CA VAL A 33 53.40 3.72 -21.71
C VAL A 33 54.67 3.67 -20.86
N SER A 34 54.69 2.82 -19.84
CA SER A 34 55.89 2.04 -19.51
C SER A 34 55.54 0.75 -18.79
N THR A 35 56.00 -0.32 -19.42
CA THR A 35 56.06 -1.71 -19.00
C THR A 35 56.99 -1.86 -17.78
N GLU A 36 56.63 -2.67 -16.79
CA GLU A 36 57.53 -3.64 -16.15
C GLU A 36 56.72 -4.62 -15.28
N ALA A 37 57.08 -5.90 -15.40
CA ALA A 37 56.46 -7.04 -14.74
C ALA A 37 56.91 -7.15 -13.28
N SER A 38 56.05 -7.65 -12.38
CA SER A 38 56.34 -8.79 -11.49
C SER A 38 55.26 -8.97 -10.42
N ALA A 39 55.13 -10.22 -9.98
CA ALA A 39 54.44 -10.73 -8.79
C ALA A 39 52.91 -10.81 -8.87
N GLU A 40 52.47 -11.96 -9.38
CA GLU A 40 51.28 -12.68 -8.94
C GLU A 40 51.24 -12.70 -7.41
N SER A 41 50.35 -11.88 -6.84
CA SER A 41 49.86 -12.01 -5.49
C SER A 41 48.42 -12.48 -5.64
N GLU A 42 48.12 -13.69 -5.17
CA GLU A 42 46.75 -14.11 -4.92
C GLU A 42 46.21 -13.19 -3.82
N GLU A 43 45.71 -12.03 -4.22
CA GLU A 43 44.87 -11.20 -3.37
C GLU A 43 43.54 -11.95 -3.29
N SER A 44 43.32 -12.59 -2.15
CA SER A 44 41.99 -13.09 -1.78
C SER A 44 41.03 -11.93 -1.94
N THR A 45 40.20 -12.00 -2.96
CA THR A 45 39.02 -11.16 -3.11
C THR A 45 38.15 -11.44 -1.89
N GLU A 46 38.24 -10.59 -0.87
CA GLU A 46 37.14 -10.43 0.08
C GLU A 46 35.96 -9.97 -0.78
N GLU A 47 34.98 -10.85 -0.95
CA GLU A 47 33.70 -10.49 -1.52
C GLU A 47 33.09 -9.49 -0.53
N GLU A 48 33.14 -8.19 -0.86
CA GLU A 48 32.37 -7.17 -0.15
C GLU A 48 30.89 -7.60 -0.26
N GLU A 49 30.32 -8.07 0.85
CA GLU A 49 28.89 -8.29 0.96
C GLU A 49 28.22 -6.91 0.79
N GLU A 50 27.57 -6.70 -0.35
CA GLU A 50 26.78 -5.47 -0.57
C GLU A 50 25.67 -5.44 0.48
N GLU A 51 25.72 -4.45 1.38
CA GLU A 51 24.63 -4.18 2.30
C GLU A 51 23.36 -3.86 1.48
N PRO A 52 22.19 -4.40 1.88
CA PRO A 52 20.96 -4.14 1.16
C PRO A 52 20.62 -2.65 1.19
N ASP A 53 20.14 -2.12 0.06
CA ASP A 53 19.71 -0.72 -0.02
C ASP A 53 18.53 -0.46 0.93
N GLU A 54 18.71 0.46 1.88
CA GLU A 54 17.64 0.92 2.76
C GLU A 54 16.67 1.88 2.06
N ILE A 55 15.39 1.79 2.42
CA ILE A 55 14.36 2.75 2.03
C ILE A 55 14.56 4.07 2.78
N ALA A 56 14.18 5.17 2.13
CA ALA A 56 14.16 6.46 2.80
C ALA A 56 12.99 6.55 3.79
N GLN A 57 13.14 7.37 4.84
CA GLN A 57 12.06 7.68 5.78
C GLN A 57 10.76 8.09 5.06
N THR A 58 10.83 8.83 3.96
CA THR A 58 9.63 9.25 3.22
C THR A 58 8.85 8.09 2.60
N ASP A 59 9.55 7.01 2.24
CA ASP A 59 8.92 5.80 1.71
C ASP A 59 8.32 4.98 2.86
N ALA A 60 9.02 4.91 4.01
CA ALA A 60 8.49 4.34 5.24
C ALA A 60 7.21 5.06 5.72
N ASP A 61 7.19 6.39 5.67
CA ASP A 61 6.02 7.21 5.98
C ASP A 61 4.82 6.87 5.08
N ALA A 62 5.07 6.63 3.79
CA ALA A 62 4.03 6.28 2.82
C ALA A 62 3.46 4.88 3.08
N LEU A 63 4.33 3.89 3.31
CA LEU A 63 3.93 2.52 3.63
C LEU A 63 3.13 2.44 4.93
N LEU A 64 3.59 3.14 5.96
CA LEU A 64 2.88 3.21 7.23
C LEU A 64 1.53 3.93 7.08
N SER A 65 1.48 5.02 6.32
CA SER A 65 0.21 5.74 6.07
C SER A 65 -0.79 4.87 5.33
N GLU A 66 -0.36 4.02 4.39
CA GLU A 66 -1.23 3.07 3.69
C GLU A 66 -1.75 2.01 4.67
N LYS A 67 -0.87 1.44 5.51
CA LYS A 67 -1.23 0.42 6.50
C LYS A 67 -2.22 0.93 7.55
N LEU A 68 -2.16 2.22 7.88
CA LEU A 68 -3.06 2.88 8.84
C LEU A 68 -4.35 3.44 8.23
N ASP A 69 -4.56 3.28 6.92
CA ASP A 69 -5.73 3.89 6.27
C ASP A 69 -7.05 3.40 6.89
N GLY A 70 -7.91 4.36 7.21
CA GLY A 70 -9.17 4.12 7.89
C GLY A 70 -9.09 3.60 9.34
N LEU A 71 -7.93 3.64 10.01
CA LEU A 71 -7.78 3.30 11.45
C LEU A 71 -7.95 4.49 12.40
N ASP A 72 -8.39 5.66 11.89
CA ASP A 72 -8.67 6.86 12.70
C ASP A 72 -7.49 7.24 13.63
N CYS A 73 -6.26 7.07 13.15
CA CYS A 73 -5.03 7.41 13.86
C CYS A 73 -4.01 8.10 12.94
N GLN A 74 -2.97 8.66 13.53
CA GLN A 74 -1.85 9.30 12.83
C GLN A 74 -0.53 8.79 13.41
N ALA A 75 0.42 8.53 12.53
CA ALA A 75 1.79 8.23 12.92
C ALA A 75 2.63 9.51 12.94
N VAL A 76 3.46 9.65 13.97
CA VAL A 76 4.44 10.73 14.10
C VAL A 76 5.81 10.08 14.22
N PHE A 77 6.70 10.37 13.27
CA PHE A 77 8.06 9.85 13.29
C PHE A 77 8.75 10.19 14.61
N PHE A 78 9.39 9.18 15.20
CA PHE A 78 10.08 9.26 16.47
C PHE A 78 11.59 9.21 16.27
N ASP A 79 12.14 8.05 15.86
CA ASP A 79 13.56 7.86 15.64
C ASP A 79 13.87 6.71 14.65
N LEU A 80 15.13 6.58 14.24
CA LEU A 80 15.66 5.40 13.58
C LEU A 80 16.36 4.53 14.64
N GLU A 81 15.86 3.33 14.90
CA GLU A 81 16.36 2.43 15.94
C GLU A 81 16.94 1.14 15.36
N PHE A 82 18.08 0.70 15.91
CA PHE A 82 18.71 -0.56 15.55
C PHE A 82 18.28 -1.65 16.55
N ILE A 83 17.40 -2.56 16.11
CA ILE A 83 16.77 -3.60 16.93
C ILE A 83 16.99 -4.94 16.25
N ASN A 84 17.49 -5.95 16.98
CA ASN A 84 17.68 -7.31 16.46
C ASN A 84 18.45 -7.41 15.12
N GLU A 85 19.51 -6.59 14.95
CA GLU A 85 20.35 -6.54 13.72
C GLU A 85 19.71 -5.83 12.51
N HIS A 86 18.59 -5.13 12.71
CA HIS A 86 17.86 -4.40 11.67
C HIS A 86 17.65 -2.94 12.09
N ASP A 87 17.68 -2.03 11.13
CA ASP A 87 17.30 -0.64 11.33
C ASP A 87 15.79 -0.45 11.08
N TYR A 88 15.12 0.28 11.97
CA TYR A 88 13.68 0.53 11.93
C TYR A 88 13.38 2.01 12.10
N TYR A 89 12.55 2.56 11.20
CA TYR A 89 11.90 3.84 11.43
C TYR A 89 10.76 3.65 12.43
N THR A 90 10.84 4.26 13.61
CA THR A 90 9.84 4.13 14.67
C THR A 90 8.91 5.33 14.73
N TYR A 91 7.67 5.11 15.18
CA TYR A 91 6.60 6.09 15.14
C TYR A 91 5.73 6.02 16.40
N SER A 92 5.53 7.17 17.04
CA SER A 92 4.46 7.35 18.02
C SER A 92 3.12 7.42 17.31
N ILE A 93 2.10 6.74 17.84
CA ILE A 93 0.76 6.74 17.25
C ILE A 93 -0.19 7.61 18.08
N VAL A 94 -0.90 8.51 17.42
CA VAL A 94 -1.92 9.37 18.03
C VAL A 94 -3.28 8.99 17.48
N ASN A 95 -4.22 8.66 18.36
CA ASN A 95 -5.58 8.33 17.96
C ASN A 95 -6.41 9.58 17.59
N LYS A 96 -7.62 9.38 17.06
CA LYS A 96 -8.54 10.48 16.68
C LYS A 96 -8.90 11.44 17.82
N ASP A 97 -8.81 11.00 19.07
CA ASP A 97 -9.14 11.80 20.24
C ASP A 97 -7.93 12.67 20.67
N GLY A 98 -6.77 12.46 20.05
CA GLY A 98 -5.53 13.19 20.28
C GLY A 98 -4.66 12.58 21.38
N ASP A 99 -5.00 11.38 21.86
CA ASP A 99 -4.21 10.66 22.84
C ASP A 99 -3.14 9.83 22.13
N GLU A 100 -1.92 9.88 22.64
CA GLU A 100 -0.83 9.00 22.22
C GLU A 100 -1.09 7.59 22.76
N LEU A 101 -0.90 6.59 21.90
CA LEU A 101 -1.02 5.18 22.24
C LEU A 101 0.24 4.72 22.97
N ASP A 102 0.08 3.74 23.87
CA ASP A 102 1.23 3.13 24.57
C ASP A 102 2.06 2.22 23.63
N GLN A 103 1.52 1.87 22.45
CA GLN A 103 2.20 1.12 21.40
C GLN A 103 2.78 2.05 20.34
N MET A 104 4.03 1.78 19.96
CA MET A 104 4.66 2.38 18.78
C MET A 104 4.57 1.44 17.59
N LEU A 105 4.73 1.99 16.39
CA LEU A 105 4.90 1.21 15.17
C LEU A 105 6.33 1.39 14.65
N ALA A 106 6.83 0.34 13.99
CA ALA A 106 8.15 0.31 13.38
C ALA A 106 8.04 -0.11 11.92
N VAL A 107 8.83 0.51 11.04
CA VAL A 107 8.97 0.13 9.63
C VAL A 107 10.41 -0.30 9.40
N ASP A 108 10.61 -1.55 8.98
CA ASP A 108 11.95 -2.09 8.69
C ASP A 108 12.56 -1.33 7.50
N ALA A 109 13.79 -0.83 7.68
CA ALA A 109 14.46 0.03 6.71
C ALA A 109 14.84 -0.71 5.42
N VAL A 110 14.84 -2.04 5.38
CA VAL A 110 15.21 -2.81 4.18
C VAL A 110 13.96 -3.35 3.46
N SER A 111 13.05 -3.98 4.20
CA SER A 111 11.86 -4.64 3.65
C SER A 111 10.65 -3.72 3.52
N GLY A 112 10.59 -2.62 4.29
CA GLY A 112 9.42 -1.76 4.38
C GLY A 112 8.22 -2.39 5.09
N GLU A 113 8.39 -3.55 5.72
CA GLU A 113 7.33 -4.18 6.50
C GLU A 113 7.05 -3.40 7.78
N VAL A 114 5.76 -3.32 8.14
CA VAL A 114 5.27 -2.59 9.32
C VAL A 114 5.05 -3.57 10.46
N TYR A 115 5.52 -3.19 11.64
CA TYR A 115 5.50 -3.97 12.87
C TYR A 115 4.99 -3.14 14.06
N VAL A 116 4.62 -3.81 15.14
CA VAL A 116 4.45 -3.18 16.46
C VAL A 116 5.81 -3.15 17.15
N TYR A 117 6.16 -2.00 17.71
CA TYR A 117 7.32 -1.88 18.60
C TYR A 117 6.85 -1.80 20.05
N ASP A 118 7.13 -2.84 20.82
CA ASP A 118 6.94 -2.87 22.26
C ASP A 118 8.14 -2.18 22.93
N THR A 119 7.92 -0.95 23.38
CA THR A 119 8.97 -0.14 24.03
C THR A 119 9.34 -0.61 25.44
N ASP A 120 8.49 -1.40 26.11
CA ASP A 120 8.77 -1.91 27.45
C ASP A 120 9.74 -3.10 27.39
N ASP A 121 9.56 -3.97 26.39
CA ASP A 121 10.37 -5.18 26.19
C ASP A 121 11.46 -5.01 25.11
N GLU A 122 11.50 -3.87 24.41
CA GLU A 122 12.38 -3.59 23.26
C GLU A 122 12.23 -4.65 22.13
N GLU A 123 10.99 -5.07 21.86
CA GLU A 123 10.67 -6.16 20.93
C GLU A 123 9.85 -5.70 19.72
N ILE A 124 10.16 -6.26 18.56
CA ILE A 124 9.36 -6.14 17.33
C ILE A 124 8.34 -7.27 17.29
N ARG A 125 7.06 -6.94 17.16
CA ARG A 125 5.93 -7.88 17.07
C ARG A 125 5.14 -7.68 15.79
N ASP A 126 4.35 -8.68 15.45
CA ASP A 126 3.52 -8.67 14.24
C ASP A 126 2.50 -7.51 14.30
N PHE A 127 2.24 -6.87 13.16
CA PHE A 127 1.26 -5.78 13.08
C PHE A 127 -0.15 -6.20 13.52
N SER A 128 -0.51 -7.48 13.43
CA SER A 128 -1.78 -8.00 13.94
C SER A 128 -1.96 -7.87 15.46
N GLU A 129 -0.88 -7.58 16.20
CA GLU A 129 -0.93 -7.27 17.64
C GLU A 129 -1.17 -5.78 17.94
N PHE A 130 -1.26 -4.93 16.91
CA PHE A 130 -1.54 -3.51 17.08
C PHE A 130 -2.95 -3.31 17.60
N GLU A 131 -3.12 -2.46 18.62
CA GLU A 131 -4.39 -2.35 19.34
C GLU A 131 -5.56 -1.85 18.48
N LEU A 132 -5.27 -1.10 17.42
CA LEU A 132 -6.28 -0.63 16.46
C LEU A 132 -6.40 -1.54 15.23
N TYR A 133 -5.69 -2.66 15.17
CA TYR A 133 -5.80 -3.61 14.07
C TYR A 133 -7.23 -4.15 13.93
N ASP A 134 -7.79 -4.06 12.73
CA ASP A 134 -9.07 -4.65 12.37
C ASP A 134 -8.85 -5.84 11.44
N PRO A 135 -8.92 -7.09 11.94
CA PRO A 135 -8.70 -8.27 11.12
C PRO A 135 -9.77 -8.44 10.03
N GLU A 136 -10.94 -7.79 10.14
CA GLU A 136 -11.94 -7.85 9.07
C GLU A 136 -11.48 -7.08 7.82
N LYS A 137 -10.60 -6.09 7.95
CA LYS A 137 -10.07 -5.32 6.81
C LYS A 137 -8.94 -6.02 6.06
N ASP A 138 -8.24 -6.94 6.73
CA ASP A 138 -7.08 -7.65 6.18
C ASP A 138 -7.43 -9.06 5.65
N VAL A 139 -8.73 -9.37 5.57
CA VAL A 139 -9.19 -10.64 5.01
C VAL A 139 -8.92 -10.63 3.50
N LYS A 140 -7.96 -11.42 3.04
CA LYS A 140 -7.84 -11.73 1.61
C LYS A 140 -9.11 -12.41 1.14
N VAL A 141 -9.90 -11.67 0.36
CA VAL A 141 -11.09 -12.20 -0.31
C VAL A 141 -10.64 -13.04 -1.49
N ASP A 142 -11.05 -14.30 -1.52
CA ASP A 142 -10.90 -15.15 -2.69
C ASP A 142 -11.93 -14.74 -3.75
N TRP A 143 -11.46 -14.04 -4.79
CA TRP A 143 -12.28 -13.54 -5.89
C TRP A 143 -12.51 -14.57 -7.00
N GLU A 144 -12.42 -15.86 -6.69
CA GLU A 144 -12.78 -16.95 -7.59
C GLU A 144 -14.23 -17.42 -7.36
N GLY A 145 -14.97 -17.67 -8.44
CA GLY A 145 -16.22 -18.42 -8.34
C GLY A 145 -17.24 -18.11 -9.42
N THR A 146 -18.30 -18.90 -9.43
CA THR A 146 -19.46 -18.71 -10.31
C THR A 146 -20.70 -18.46 -9.46
N TYR A 147 -21.47 -17.44 -9.80
CA TYR A 147 -22.66 -17.04 -9.04
C TYR A 147 -23.85 -16.79 -9.97
N GLU A 148 -25.06 -17.06 -9.49
CA GLU A 148 -26.28 -17.04 -10.30
C GLU A 148 -27.40 -16.19 -9.68
N LEU A 149 -28.15 -15.49 -10.53
CA LEU A 149 -29.35 -14.73 -10.20
C LEU A 149 -30.32 -14.72 -11.39
N ASP A 150 -31.51 -15.30 -11.24
CA ASP A 150 -32.60 -15.23 -12.24
C ASP A 150 -32.16 -15.53 -13.69
N GLY A 151 -31.28 -16.53 -13.87
CA GLY A 151 -30.74 -16.95 -15.18
C GLY A 151 -29.60 -16.07 -15.71
N MET A 152 -29.16 -15.09 -14.94
CA MET A 152 -27.86 -14.40 -15.10
C MET A 152 -26.81 -15.19 -14.33
N THR A 153 -25.66 -15.43 -14.96
CA THR A 153 -24.48 -16.00 -14.33
C THR A 153 -23.37 -14.97 -14.36
N VAL A 154 -22.64 -14.85 -13.25
CA VAL A 154 -21.39 -14.08 -13.18
C VAL A 154 -20.27 -15.01 -12.76
N VAL A 155 -19.19 -15.00 -13.54
CA VAL A 155 -17.95 -15.72 -13.23
C VAL A 155 -16.91 -14.68 -12.82
N LEU A 156 -16.26 -14.92 -11.68
CA LEU A 156 -15.14 -14.14 -11.17
C LEU A 156 -13.87 -14.98 -11.25
N SER A 157 -12.80 -14.37 -11.75
CA SER A 157 -11.48 -15.00 -11.90
C SER A 157 -10.40 -14.06 -11.37
N PRO A 158 -9.58 -14.45 -10.39
CA PRO A 158 -8.47 -13.62 -9.92
C PRO A 158 -7.51 -13.25 -11.07
N ALA A 159 -7.09 -11.99 -11.11
CA ALA A 159 -6.12 -11.50 -12.08
C ALA A 159 -4.76 -11.23 -11.41
N ASP A 160 -4.77 -10.50 -10.29
CA ASP A 160 -3.63 -10.25 -9.40
C ASP A 160 -4.14 -9.97 -7.96
N ASP A 161 -3.23 -9.61 -7.05
CA ASP A 161 -3.57 -9.34 -5.63
C ASP A 161 -4.53 -8.14 -5.45
N SER A 162 -4.69 -7.30 -6.47
CA SER A 162 -5.48 -6.06 -6.44
C SER A 162 -6.61 -6.03 -7.46
N SER A 163 -6.87 -7.12 -8.19
CA SER A 163 -7.88 -7.13 -9.24
C SER A 163 -8.38 -8.52 -9.62
N PHE A 164 -9.58 -8.56 -10.19
CA PHE A 164 -10.17 -9.77 -10.76
C PHE A 164 -10.92 -9.46 -12.06
N GLU A 165 -10.94 -10.43 -12.96
CA GLU A 165 -11.81 -10.43 -14.14
C GLU A 165 -13.22 -10.89 -13.76
N PHE A 166 -14.23 -10.26 -14.35
CA PHE A 166 -15.61 -10.71 -14.22
C PHE A 166 -16.27 -10.86 -15.59
N LYS A 167 -17.22 -11.80 -15.69
CA LYS A 167 -18.00 -12.03 -16.89
C LYS A 167 -19.45 -12.38 -16.57
N PHE A 168 -20.37 -11.53 -17.02
CA PHE A 168 -21.80 -11.77 -16.99
C PHE A 168 -22.28 -12.48 -18.27
N THR A 169 -23.07 -13.53 -18.10
CA THR A 169 -23.73 -14.27 -19.18
C THR A 169 -25.19 -14.51 -18.86
N LYS A 170 -26.05 -14.48 -19.88
CA LYS A 170 -27.48 -14.81 -19.77
C LYS A 170 -27.88 -15.66 -20.96
N ASN A 171 -28.47 -16.84 -20.70
CA ASN A 171 -28.77 -17.81 -21.76
C ASN A 171 -27.57 -18.09 -22.68
N ASP A 172 -26.38 -18.29 -22.11
CA ASP A 172 -25.11 -18.51 -22.80
C ASP A 172 -24.59 -17.33 -23.67
N GLU A 173 -25.27 -16.18 -23.65
CA GLU A 173 -24.82 -14.98 -24.34
C GLU A 173 -24.11 -14.03 -23.37
N LYS A 174 -22.92 -13.55 -23.77
CA LYS A 174 -22.17 -12.54 -23.01
C LYS A 174 -22.95 -11.24 -22.92
N GLN A 175 -23.11 -10.73 -21.69
CA GLN A 175 -23.77 -9.46 -21.42
C GLN A 175 -22.75 -8.34 -21.14
N LEU A 176 -21.80 -8.62 -20.25
CA LEU A 176 -20.77 -7.67 -19.82
C LEU A 176 -19.53 -8.43 -19.35
N GLU A 177 -18.34 -7.90 -19.57
CA GLU A 177 -17.10 -8.39 -18.98
C GLU A 177 -16.14 -7.24 -18.70
N GLY A 178 -15.24 -7.40 -17.74
CA GLY A 178 -14.29 -6.37 -17.37
C GLY A 178 -13.33 -6.81 -16.28
N VAL A 179 -12.51 -5.86 -15.81
CA VAL A 179 -11.58 -6.05 -14.69
C VAL A 179 -12.01 -5.12 -13.57
N ALA A 180 -12.37 -5.68 -12.42
CA ALA A 180 -12.66 -4.91 -11.22
C ALA A 180 -11.38 -4.72 -10.40
N GLN A 181 -11.22 -3.52 -9.83
CA GLN A 181 -10.14 -3.21 -8.90
C GLN A 181 -10.61 -3.51 -7.48
N VAL A 182 -9.74 -4.15 -6.69
CA VAL A 182 -10.01 -4.51 -5.31
C VAL A 182 -9.51 -3.39 -4.40
N SER A 183 -10.38 -2.95 -3.50
CA SER A 183 -10.06 -2.07 -2.38
C SER A 183 -10.78 -2.61 -1.16
N ASP A 184 -10.03 -2.96 -0.12
CA ASP A 184 -10.49 -3.74 1.02
C ASP A 184 -11.16 -5.05 0.54
N ASN A 185 -12.36 -5.34 1.08
CA ASN A 185 -13.17 -6.49 0.74
C ASN A 185 -14.16 -6.22 -0.41
N LYS A 186 -13.89 -5.25 -1.29
CA LYS A 186 -14.79 -4.85 -2.37
C LYS A 186 -14.07 -4.80 -3.71
N GLY A 187 -14.76 -5.27 -4.74
CA GLY A 187 -14.37 -5.05 -6.13
C GLY A 187 -15.15 -3.89 -6.72
N GLU A 188 -14.49 -3.03 -7.48
CA GLU A 188 -15.13 -1.90 -8.17
C GLU A 188 -14.80 -1.88 -9.66
N TYR A 189 -15.81 -1.65 -10.48
CA TYR A 189 -15.69 -1.47 -11.92
C TYR A 189 -16.55 -0.30 -12.37
N SER A 190 -16.05 0.54 -13.27
CA SER A 190 -16.86 1.61 -13.87
C SER A 190 -16.47 1.85 -15.32
N ASP A 191 -17.48 2.02 -16.17
CA ASP A 191 -17.36 2.54 -17.53
C ASP A 191 -18.42 3.64 -17.77
N ASP A 192 -18.68 3.97 -19.03
CA ASP A 192 -19.66 5.01 -19.41
C ASP A 192 -21.13 4.61 -19.12
N GLU A 193 -21.44 3.32 -18.96
CA GLU A 193 -22.80 2.79 -18.84
C GLU A 193 -23.11 2.22 -17.45
N VAL A 194 -22.13 1.60 -16.80
CA VAL A 194 -22.27 0.91 -15.52
C VAL A 194 -21.21 1.35 -14.50
N SER A 195 -21.56 1.22 -13.22
CA SER A 195 -20.66 1.42 -12.09
C SER A 195 -20.98 0.37 -11.04
N LEU A 196 -20.24 -0.74 -11.07
CA LEU A 196 -20.47 -1.95 -10.29
C LEU A 196 -19.60 -1.97 -9.03
N THR A 197 -20.21 -2.37 -7.92
CA THR A 197 -19.52 -2.74 -6.68
C THR A 197 -19.86 -4.18 -6.34
N PHE A 198 -18.83 -5.01 -6.17
CA PHE A 198 -18.89 -6.42 -5.80
C PHE A 198 -18.53 -6.55 -4.32
N GLU A 199 -19.34 -7.29 -3.56
CA GLU A 199 -19.17 -7.47 -2.11
C GLU A 199 -19.69 -8.85 -1.71
N PHE A 200 -18.89 -9.64 -0.98
CA PHE A 200 -19.38 -10.89 -0.43
C PHE A 200 -20.26 -10.66 0.80
N THR A 201 -21.40 -11.33 0.86
CA THR A 201 -22.22 -11.41 2.06
C THR A 201 -21.66 -12.47 3.01
N LYS A 202 -22.05 -12.39 4.29
CA LYS A 202 -21.59 -13.33 5.33
C LYS A 202 -21.92 -14.81 5.06
N ASP A 203 -22.86 -15.09 4.16
CA ASP A 203 -23.25 -16.44 3.76
C ASP A 203 -22.54 -16.93 2.49
N GLY A 204 -21.58 -16.15 1.96
CA GLY A 204 -20.81 -16.48 0.74
C GLY A 204 -21.52 -16.13 -0.57
N SER A 205 -22.66 -15.45 -0.53
CA SER A 205 -23.30 -14.91 -1.75
C SER A 205 -22.57 -13.66 -2.24
N LEU A 206 -22.64 -13.40 -3.54
CA LEU A 206 -22.05 -12.22 -4.16
C LEU A 206 -23.12 -11.13 -4.34
N LYS A 207 -23.01 -10.05 -3.58
CA LYS A 207 -23.85 -8.86 -3.75
C LYS A 207 -23.20 -7.93 -4.76
N ILE A 208 -23.96 -7.56 -5.79
CA ILE A 208 -23.55 -6.62 -6.82
C ILE A 208 -24.48 -5.40 -6.75
N SER A 209 -23.91 -4.23 -6.55
CA SER A 209 -24.62 -2.95 -6.60
C SER A 209 -24.25 -2.22 -7.89
N ASN A 210 -25.20 -1.56 -8.54
CA ASN A 210 -24.93 -0.71 -9.70
C ASN A 210 -25.39 0.73 -9.44
N LYS A 211 -24.50 1.71 -9.66
CA LYS A 211 -24.82 3.16 -9.61
C LYS A 211 -24.92 3.81 -10.99
N GLY A 212 -24.69 3.04 -12.06
CA GLY A 212 -24.81 3.46 -13.45
C GLY A 212 -26.25 3.48 -13.97
N ASN A 213 -26.38 3.56 -15.30
CA ASN A 213 -27.68 3.75 -15.94
C ASN A 213 -28.43 2.43 -16.18
N ILE A 214 -27.75 1.28 -16.08
CA ILE A 214 -28.30 -0.04 -16.40
C ILE A 214 -28.32 -0.93 -15.14
N ASN A 215 -29.47 -1.08 -14.49
CA ASN A 215 -29.57 -1.81 -13.22
C ASN A 215 -29.67 -3.35 -13.34
N GLU A 216 -29.56 -3.93 -14.54
CA GLU A 216 -29.84 -5.36 -14.75
C GLU A 216 -28.83 -6.30 -14.10
N PHE A 217 -27.63 -5.81 -13.78
CA PHE A 217 -26.57 -6.58 -13.12
C PHE A 217 -26.66 -6.56 -11.60
N ALA A 218 -27.45 -5.65 -11.02
CA ALA A 218 -27.52 -5.48 -9.57
C ALA A 218 -28.40 -6.55 -8.91
N GLY A 219 -27.92 -7.10 -7.79
CA GLY A 219 -28.65 -8.13 -7.04
C GLY A 219 -27.74 -8.92 -6.10
N ILE A 220 -28.28 -10.00 -5.55
CA ILE A 220 -27.55 -10.95 -4.71
C ILE A 220 -27.51 -12.26 -5.48
N TYR A 221 -26.32 -12.64 -5.95
CA TYR A 221 -26.06 -13.85 -6.69
C TYR A 221 -25.64 -14.93 -5.72
N VAL A 222 -26.26 -16.10 -5.81
CA VAL A 222 -25.91 -17.25 -4.96
C VAL A 222 -24.83 -18.09 -5.64
N PRO A 223 -23.96 -18.79 -4.89
CA PRO A 223 -22.98 -19.68 -5.49
C PRO A 223 -23.64 -20.68 -6.45
N GLY A 224 -23.09 -20.78 -7.66
CA GLY A 224 -23.48 -21.77 -8.66
C GLY A 224 -23.24 -23.18 -8.12
N LYS A 225 -24.07 -24.14 -8.54
CA LYS A 225 -23.81 -25.54 -8.20
C LYS A 225 -22.62 -26.01 -9.01
N GLU A 226 -21.59 -26.53 -8.35
CA GLU A 226 -20.57 -27.34 -9.04
C GLU A 226 -21.29 -28.52 -9.72
N GLU A 227 -21.15 -28.64 -11.04
CA GLU A 227 -21.61 -29.81 -11.81
C GLU A 227 -20.55 -30.93 -11.81
#